data_AF-R6JQA9-F1
#
_entry.id   AF-R6JQA9-F1
#
_cell.length_a   1.000
_cell.length_b   1.000
_cell.length_c   1.000
_cell.angle_alpha   90.00
_cell.angle_beta   90.00
_cell.angle_gamma   90.00
#
_symmetry.space_group_name_H-M   'P 1'
#
loop_
_entity.id
_entity.type
_entity.pdbx_description
1 polymer ?
#
loop_
_entity_poly.entity_id
_entity_poly.type
_entity_poly.pdbx_seq_one_letter_code
_entity_poly.pdbx_strand_id
1 'polypeptide(L)' 'MFRLEIRTDGAAFKDMETDEEDSFQEGLEINRILENVSGEIACGHKSGIVMDINGNKVGKWSR' A
#
# COMPACT_ATOMS: atom_id res chain seq x y z
N MET A 1 5.47 19.08 -0.73
CA MET A 1 5.91 18.15 -1.79
C MET A 1 5.42 16.78 -1.37
N PHE A 2 4.59 16.13 -2.17
CA PHE A 2 4.05 14.82 -1.79
C PHE A 2 5.01 13.68 -2.17
N ARG A 3 5.23 12.73 -1.27
CA ARG A 3 5.99 11.49 -1.51
C ARG A 3 5.27 10.31 -0.86
N LEU A 4 5.19 9.20 -1.59
CA LEU A 4 4.68 7.92 -1.14
C LEU A 4 5.67 6.84 -1.56
N GLU A 5 6.01 5.94 -0.65
CA GLU A 5 6.86 4.77 -0.90
C GLU A 5 6.15 3.52 -0.40
N ILE A 6 6.14 2.47 -1.22
CA ILE A 6 5.51 1.18 -0.95
C ILE A 6 6.52 0.09 -1.35
N ARG A 7 6.76 -0.88 -0.46
CA ARG A 7 7.47 -2.12 -0.79
C ARG A 7 6.44 -3.17 -1.20
N THR A 8 6.62 -3.76 -2.39
CA THR A 8 5.66 -4.70 -3.00
C THR A 8 6.16 -6.14 -3.05
N ASP A 9 7.25 -6.45 -2.34
CA ASP A 9 7.86 -7.78 -2.29
C ASP A 9 7.19 -8.74 -1.29
N GLY A 10 6.23 -8.24 -0.49
CA GLY A 10 5.50 -9.02 0.50
C GLY A 10 4.33 -9.84 -0.08
N ALA A 11 3.91 -10.88 0.64
CA ALA A 11 2.85 -11.80 0.23
C ALA A 11 1.50 -11.14 -0.09
N ALA A 12 1.24 -9.93 0.42
CA ALA A 12 0.01 -9.17 0.11
C ALA A 12 -0.10 -8.77 -1.38
N PHE A 13 1.04 -8.69 -2.07
CA PHE A 13 1.16 -8.25 -3.46
C PHE A 13 1.31 -9.41 -4.45
N LYS A 14 1.15 -10.65 -3.98
CA LYS A 14 1.37 -11.87 -4.75
C LYS A 14 0.15 -12.77 -4.72
N ASP A 15 0.12 -13.77 -5.59
CA ASP A 15 -0.94 -14.78 -5.59
C ASP A 15 -1.10 -15.39 -4.19
N MET A 16 -2.35 -15.40 -3.69
CA MET A 16 -2.65 -15.78 -2.30
C MET A 16 -2.49 -17.29 -2.04
N GLU A 17 -2.52 -18.12 -3.07
CA GLU A 17 -2.41 -19.57 -2.98
C GLU A 17 -0.98 -20.05 -3.24
N THR A 18 -0.29 -19.42 -4.19
CA THR A 18 1.03 -19.89 -4.67
C THR A 18 2.21 -19.05 -4.19
N ASP A 19 1.99 -17.82 -3.67
CA ASP A 19 3.02 -16.82 -3.37
C ASP A 19 3.92 -16.45 -4.57
N GLU A 20 3.43 -16.71 -5.79
CA GLU A 20 4.06 -16.30 -7.05
C GLU A 20 3.68 -14.87 -7.44
N GLU A 21 4.47 -14.26 -8.34
CA GLU A 21 4.17 -12.93 -8.85
C GLU A 21 2.81 -12.92 -9.59
N ASP A 22 1.91 -12.06 -9.14
CA ASP A 22 0.62 -11.81 -9.78
C ASP A 22 0.41 -10.30 -9.90
N SER A 23 0.56 -9.78 -11.12
CA SER A 23 0.40 -8.35 -11.39
C SER A 23 -1.01 -7.84 -11.12
N PHE A 24 -2.04 -8.71 -11.19
CA PHE A 24 -3.40 -8.31 -10.85
C PHE A 24 -3.55 -8.11 -9.34
N GLN A 25 -3.09 -9.08 -8.53
CA GLN A 25 -3.10 -8.97 -7.08
C GLN A 25 -2.20 -7.85 -6.56
N GLU A 26 -1.00 -7.66 -7.13
CA GLU A 26 -0.14 -6.51 -6.83
C GLU A 26 -0.88 -5.18 -7.06
N GLY A 27 -1.53 -5.05 -8.23
CA GLY A 27 -2.29 -3.86 -8.59
C GLY A 27 -3.49 -3.62 -7.67
N LEU A 28 -4.22 -4.67 -7.28
CA LEU A 28 -5.32 -4.58 -6.32
C LEU A 28 -4.85 -4.03 -4.98
N GLU A 29 -3.75 -4.53 -4.45
CA GLU A 29 -3.24 -4.10 -3.15
C GLU A 29 -2.69 -2.67 -3.19
N ILE A 30 -1.99 -2.29 -4.27
CA ILE A 30 -1.55 -0.90 -4.49
C ILE A 30 -2.78 0.04 -4.53
N ASN A 31 -3.84 -0.31 -5.25
CA ASN A 31 -5.05 0.52 -5.33
C ASN A 31 -5.69 0.73 -3.96
N ARG A 32 -5.84 -0.34 -3.17
CA ARG A 32 -6.37 -0.25 -1.79
C ARG A 32 -5.52 0.68 -0.92
N ILE A 33 -4.20 0.58 -1.03
CA ILE A 33 -3.27 1.48 -0.31
C ILE A 33 -3.48 2.94 -0.72
N LEU A 34 -3.62 3.20 -2.02
CA LEU A 34 -3.83 4.56 -2.54
C LEU A 34 -5.16 5.17 -2.06
N GLU A 35 -6.23 4.39 -1.99
CA GLU A 35 -7.51 4.82 -1.43
C GLU A 35 -7.38 5.24 0.04
N ASN A 36 -6.68 4.45 0.86
CA ASN A 36 -6.43 4.79 2.26
C ASN A 36 -5.61 6.08 2.40
N VAL A 37 -4.52 6.20 1.64
CA VAL A 37 -3.66 7.41 1.67
C VAL A 37 -4.45 8.64 1.22
N SER A 38 -5.30 8.51 0.21
CA SER A 38 -6.20 9.58 -0.26
C SER A 38 -7.15 10.03 0.86
N GLY A 39 -7.78 9.09 1.56
CA GLY A 39 -8.66 9.37 2.70
C GLY A 39 -7.95 10.12 3.83
N GLU A 40 -6.75 9.65 4.21
CA GLU A 40 -5.95 10.30 5.26
C GLU A 40 -5.57 11.75 4.89
N ILE A 41 -5.20 11.99 3.63
CA ILE A 41 -4.92 13.34 3.12
C ILE A 41 -6.18 14.21 3.18
N ALA A 42 -7.34 13.67 2.79
CA ALA A 42 -8.61 14.38 2.83
C ALA A 42 -9.02 14.74 4.28
N CYS A 43 -8.68 13.91 5.26
CA CYS A 43 -8.85 14.20 6.69
C CYS A 43 -7.84 15.22 7.26
N GLY A 44 -6.90 15.72 6.43
CA GLY A 44 -5.95 16.76 6.81
C GLY A 44 -4.64 16.23 7.42
N HIS A 45 -4.41 14.90 7.39
CA HIS A 45 -3.12 14.34 7.80
C HIS A 45 -2.02 14.78 6.83
N LYS A 46 -0.80 14.96 7.36
CA LYS A 46 0.37 15.43 6.59
C LYS A 46 1.41 14.33 6.33
N SER A 47 1.32 13.22 7.05
CA SER A 47 2.19 12.05 6.90
C SER A 47 1.54 10.83 7.52
N GLY A 48 1.94 9.64 7.09
CA GLY A 48 1.45 8.39 7.64
C GLY A 48 2.33 7.19 7.30
N ILE A 49 2.01 6.06 7.92
CA ILE A 49 2.59 4.75 7.62
C ILE A 49 1.68 4.04 6.62
N VAL A 50 2.27 3.30 5.69
CA VAL A 50 1.52 2.43 4.78
C VAL A 50 1.54 1.01 5.32
N MET A 51 0.34 0.42 5.42
CA MET A 51 0.13 -0.95 5.87
C MET A 51 -0.49 -1.76 4.74
N ASP A 52 0.02 -2.97 4.52
CA ASP A 52 -0.61 -3.93 3.61
C ASP A 52 -1.90 -4.51 4.22
N ILE A 53 -2.66 -5.28 3.43
CA ILE A 53 -3.91 -5.93 3.88
C ILE A 53 -3.67 -6.93 5.02
N ASN A 54 -2.46 -7.47 5.12
CA ASN A 54 -2.07 -8.42 6.16
C ASN A 54 -1.62 -7.72 7.47
N GLY A 55 -1.63 -6.38 7.51
CA GLY A 55 -1.21 -5.60 8.67
C GLY A 55 0.30 -5.46 8.83
N ASN A 56 1.08 -5.67 7.77
CA ASN A 56 2.50 -5.40 7.76
C ASN A 56 2.79 -3.97 7.35
N LYS A 57 3.84 -3.37 7.93
CA LYS A 57 4.33 -2.07 7.49
C LYS A 57 5.14 -2.21 6.21
N VAL A 58 4.60 -1.68 5.12
CA VAL A 58 5.21 -1.76 3.79
C VAL A 58 5.76 -0.44 3.30
N GLY A 59 5.44 0.68 3.96
CA GLY A 59 5.86 1.98 3.47
C GLY A 59 5.53 3.16 4.36
N LYS A 60 5.60 4.35 3.77
CA LYS A 60 5.28 5.64 4.40
C LYS A 60 4.92 6.69 3.35
N TRP A 61 4.23 7.74 3.78
CA TRP A 61 3.96 8.91 2.95
C TRP A 61 4.07 10.21 3.73
N SER A 62 4.31 11.32 3.03
CA SER A 62 4.38 12.68 3.61
C SER A 62 4.10 13.76 2.56
N ARG A 63 3.56 14.92 2.98
CA ARG A 63 3.27 16.10 2.15
C ARG A 63 4.13 17.31 2.48
#